data_AF-A0A7K3G5A1-F1
#
_entry.id   AF-A0A7K3G5A1-F1
#
_cell.length_a   1.000
_cell.length_b   1.000
_cell.length_c   1.000
_cell.angle_alpha   90.00
_cell.angle_beta   90.00
_cell.angle_gamma   90.00
#
_symmetry.space_group_name_H-M   'P 1'
#
loop_
_entity.id
_entity.type
_entity.pdbx_description
1 polymer ?
#
loop_
_entity_poly.entity_id
_entity_poly.type
_entity_poly.pdbx_seq_one_letter_code
_entity_poly.pdbx_strand_id
1 'polypeptide(L)' 'HQPTRQRERAMKGFRSAGAAQRFLAAFSGISPHFRPRRHLLTATGYRTEMVIRFAIWDQITGTTGPPTAA' A
#
# COMPACT_ATOMS: atom_id res chain seq x y z
N HIS A 1 -18.11 3.95 10.23
CA HIS A 1 -16.79 3.95 9.56
C HIS A 1 -17.00 4.28 8.08
N GLN A 2 -16.45 5.37 7.54
CA GLN A 2 -16.72 5.86 6.17
C GLN A 2 -15.54 5.53 5.23
N PRO A 3 -15.62 4.47 4.39
CA PRO A 3 -14.53 4.09 3.47
C PRO A 3 -14.17 5.22 2.49
N THR A 4 -15.16 6.05 2.16
CA THR A 4 -15.05 7.18 1.22
C THR A 4 -14.02 8.20 1.70
N ARG A 5 -13.95 8.51 3.00
CA ARG A 5 -12.99 9.47 3.55
C ARG A 5 -11.53 9.03 3.38
N GLN A 6 -11.27 7.74 3.44
CA GLN A 6 -9.92 7.23 3.27
C GLN A 6 -9.49 7.26 1.80
N ARG A 7 -10.43 6.98 0.88
CA ARG A 7 -10.19 7.12 -0.56
C ARG A 7 -9.96 8.59 -0.93
N GLU A 8 -10.78 9.51 -0.43
CA GLU A 8 -10.62 10.95 -0.63
C GLU A 8 -9.26 11.48 -0.12
N ARG A 9 -8.78 11.01 1.03
CA ARG A 9 -7.44 11.37 1.53
C ARG A 9 -6.32 10.86 0.62
N ALA A 10 -6.44 9.65 0.09
CA ALA A 10 -5.50 9.13 -0.91
C ALA A 10 -5.59 9.92 -2.24
N MET A 11 -6.77 10.49 -2.55
CA MET A 11 -6.98 11.31 -3.75
C MET A 11 -6.33 12.69 -3.67
N LYS A 12 -5.93 13.19 -2.49
CA LYS A 12 -5.37 14.55 -2.31
C LYS A 12 -4.05 14.78 -3.09
N GLY A 13 -3.42 13.73 -3.61
CA GLY A 13 -2.20 13.81 -4.41
C GLY A 13 -2.37 13.76 -5.93
N PHE A 14 -3.57 13.50 -6.46
CA PHE A 14 -3.77 13.32 -7.91
C PHE A 14 -4.26 14.60 -8.60
N ARG A 15 -3.59 14.99 -9.69
CA ARG A 15 -3.94 16.17 -10.50
C ARG A 15 -5.27 16.04 -11.27
N SER A 16 -5.81 14.83 -11.42
CA SER A 16 -7.09 14.57 -12.09
C SER A 16 -7.84 13.35 -11.55
N ALA A 17 -9.16 13.35 -11.69
CA ALA A 17 -10.02 12.24 -11.28
C ALA A 17 -9.72 10.96 -12.08
N GLY A 18 -9.43 11.07 -13.38
CA GLY A 18 -9.10 9.91 -14.22
C GLY A 18 -7.78 9.23 -13.81
N ALA A 19 -6.75 10.00 -13.43
CA ALA A 19 -5.50 9.44 -12.91
C ALA A 19 -5.73 8.73 -11.57
N ALA A 20 -6.54 9.33 -10.69
CA ALA A 20 -6.93 8.70 -9.43
C ALA A 20 -7.73 7.41 -9.65
N GLN A 21 -8.68 7.39 -10.58
CA GLN A 21 -9.48 6.20 -10.89
C GLN A 21 -8.62 5.05 -11.42
N ARG A 22 -7.68 5.32 -12.34
CA ARG A 22 -6.75 4.29 -12.84
C ARG A 22 -5.88 3.72 -11.72
N PHE A 23 -5.37 4.58 -10.84
CA PHE A 23 -4.64 4.15 -9.65
C PHE A 23 -5.53 3.33 -8.70
N LEU A 24 -6.75 3.78 -8.40
CA LEU A 24 -7.66 3.08 -7.51
C LEU A 24 -8.13 1.74 -8.07
N ALA A 25 -8.34 1.65 -9.39
CA ALA A 25 -8.72 0.40 -10.04
C ALA A 25 -7.64 -0.67 -9.81
N ALA A 26 -6.38 -0.34 -10.04
CA ALA A 26 -5.26 -1.24 -9.75
C ALA A 26 -5.07 -1.48 -8.24
N PHE A 27 -5.07 -0.41 -7.43
CA PHE A 27 -4.69 -0.47 -6.01
C PHE A 27 -5.78 -1.05 -5.09
N SER A 28 -7.04 -1.04 -5.51
CA SER A 28 -8.16 -1.52 -4.67
C SER A 28 -8.06 -3.01 -4.32
N GLY A 29 -7.55 -3.85 -5.23
CA GLY A 29 -7.33 -5.28 -4.97
C GLY A 29 -6.20 -5.55 -3.96
N ILE A 30 -5.23 -4.63 -3.88
CA ILE A 30 -4.00 -4.82 -3.10
C ILE A 30 -4.11 -4.18 -1.71
N SER A 31 -4.86 -3.08 -1.58
CA SER A 31 -4.98 -2.33 -0.33
C SER A 31 -5.37 -3.17 0.91
N PRO A 32 -6.27 -4.16 0.84
CA PRO A 32 -6.57 -5.03 1.98
C PRO A 32 -5.36 -5.83 2.47
N HIS A 33 -4.48 -6.27 1.56
CA HIS A 33 -3.25 -6.97 1.90
C HIS A 33 -2.26 -6.08 2.67
N PHE A 34 -2.32 -4.76 2.55
CA PHE A 34 -1.46 -3.83 3.31
C PHE A 34 -2.10 -3.34 4.62
N ARG A 35 -3.22 -3.94 5.03
CA ARG A 35 -3.94 -3.56 6.27
C ARG A 35 -3.98 -4.73 7.27
N PRO A 36 -2.82 -5.21 7.76
CA PRO A 36 -2.83 -6.15 8.87
C PRO A 36 -3.49 -5.48 10.07
N ARG A 37 -4.25 -6.27 10.84
CA ARG A 37 -4.94 -5.81 12.04
C ARG A 37 -3.92 -5.38 13.09
N ARG A 38 -3.45 -4.14 13.00
CA ARG A 38 -2.37 -3.57 13.83
C ARG A 38 -2.64 -3.68 15.32
N HIS A 39 -3.91 -3.68 15.73
CA HIS A 39 -4.31 -3.87 17.13
C HIS A 39 -4.10 -5.29 17.66
N LEU A 40 -3.89 -6.27 16.77
CA LEU A 40 -3.59 -7.66 17.13
C LEU A 40 -2.08 -7.96 17.13
N LEU A 41 -1.25 -6.99 16.73
CA LEU A 41 0.19 -7.18 16.57
C LEU A 41 0.94 -6.26 17.52
N THR A 42 2.04 -6.77 18.09
CA THR A 42 3.04 -5.92 18.73
C THR A 42 3.64 -4.96 17.69
N ALA A 43 4.22 -3.85 18.12
CA ALA A 43 4.83 -2.89 17.21
C ALA A 43 5.90 -3.53 16.32
N THR A 44 6.73 -4.41 16.89
CA THR A 44 7.76 -5.17 16.16
C THR A 44 7.15 -6.19 15.20
N GLY A 45 6.10 -6.91 15.63
CA GLY A 45 5.38 -7.86 14.76
C GLY A 45 4.75 -7.16 13.55
N TYR A 46 4.14 -5.99 13.75
CA TYR A 46 3.61 -5.17 12.67
C TYR A 46 4.69 -4.71 11.68
N ARG A 47 5.85 -4.24 12.18
CA ARG A 47 6.97 -3.82 11.31
C ARG A 47 7.50 -4.99 10.48
N THR A 48 7.70 -6.15 11.11
CA THR A 48 8.19 -7.37 10.45
C THR A 48 7.22 -7.84 9.36
N GLU A 49 5.93 -7.89 9.68
CA GLU A 49 4.88 -8.25 8.73
C GLU A 49 4.87 -7.31 7.52
N MET A 50 5.04 -6.00 7.77
CA MET A 50 5.10 -5.02 6.69
C MET A 50 6.33 -5.21 5.80
N VAL A 51 7.51 -5.50 6.35
CA VAL A 51 8.73 -5.79 5.56
C VAL A 51 8.51 -6.99 4.65
N ILE A 52 7.93 -8.08 5.17
CA ILE A 52 7.66 -9.29 4.38
C ILE A 52 6.69 -8.99 3.24
N ARG A 53 5.57 -8.30 3.51
CA ARG A 53 4.57 -7.96 2.49
C ARG A 53 5.13 -7.05 1.40
N PHE A 54 6.01 -6.10 1.76
CA PHE A 54 6.71 -5.28 0.77
C PHE A 54 7.73 -6.07 -0.06
N ALA A 55 8.46 -7.02 0.53
CA ALA A 55 9.40 -7.87 -0.20
C ALA A 55 8.68 -8.80 -1.20
N ILE A 56 7.50 -9.33 -0.84
CA ILE A 56 6.66 -10.12 -1.74
C ILE A 56 6.13 -9.24 -2.88
N TRP A 57 5.68 -8.03 -2.54
CA TRP A 57 5.21 -7.07 -3.53
C TRP A 57 6.30 -6.74 -4.56
N ASP A 58 7.52 -6.42 -4.11
CA ASP A 58 8.66 -6.10 -4.97
C ASP A 58 9.00 -7.23 -5.95
N GLN A 59 8.95 -8.47 -5.48
CA GLN A 59 9.15 -9.67 -6.30
C GLN A 59 8.07 -9.83 -7.38
N ILE A 60 6.79 -9.60 -7.03
CA ILE A 60 5.67 -9.72 -7.98
C ILE A 60 5.70 -8.58 -9.01
N THR A 61 6.05 -7.37 -8.59
CA THR A 61 6.11 -6.21 -9.51
C THR A 61 7.40 -6.17 -10.32
N GLY A 62 8.37 -7.03 -10.04
CA GLY A 62 9.68 -7.02 -10.70
C GLY A 62 10.43 -5.70 -10.50
N THR A 63 10.13 -4.98 -9.42
CA THR A 63 10.72 -3.66 -9.11
C THR A 63 12.10 -3.75 -8.48
N THR A 64 12.64 -4.95 -8.34
CA THR A 64 14.02 -5.23 -7.94
C THR A 64 15.02 -4.67 -8.98
N GLY A 65 15.17 -3.34 -9.01
CA GLY A 65 16.46 -2.70 -9.24
C GLY A 65 17.26 -2.73 -7.93
N PRO A 66 18.59 -2.81 -7.98
CA PRO A 66 19.44 -3.04 -6.81
C PRO A 66 19.18 -1.99 -5.72
N PRO A 67 19.36 -2.34 -4.42
CA PRO A 67 19.24 -1.38 -3.35
C PRO A 67 20.25 -0.26 -3.60
N THR A 68 19.76 0.93 -3.94
CA THR A 68 20.59 2.14 -3.97
C THR A 68 21.10 2.37 -2.56
N ALA A 69 22.29 1.85 -2.28
CA ALA A 69 23.13 2.28 -1.19
C ALA A 69 23.57 3.72 -1.50
N ALA A 70 23.22 4.64 -0.62
CA ALA A 70 23.82 5.97 -0.49
C ALA A 70 23.89 6.29 1.00
#